data_AF-A0A2X2CJW8-F1
#
_entry.id   AF-A0A2X2CJW8-F1
#
_cell.length_a   1.000
_cell.length_b   1.000
_cell.length_c   1.000
_cell.angle_alpha   90.00
_cell.angle_beta   90.00
_cell.angle_gamma   90.00
#
_symmetry.space_group_name_H-M   'P 1'
#
loop_
_entity.id
_entity.type
_entity.pdbx_description
1 polymer ?
#
loop_
_entity_poly.entity_id
_entity_poly.type
_entity_poly.pdbx_seq_one_letter_code
_entity_poly.pdbx_strand_id
1 'polypeptide(L)'
;MSMGHSVAAKAIDGVRDALSMTIPLGTGVHRRMVYVELETGANFAQVEQAIKADSYFSSDETHIKQVDSVDSLKDVGHGVQMTHKGVSGKTHNQLFEYAMHINNPALTSQFMVSAARASMKQQAGAYTVIEIPPVDFLAGDLTTLIAKLV
;
A
#
# COMPACT_ATOMS: atom_id res chain seq x y z
N MET A 1 -4.95 -4.76 0.08
CA MET A 1 -4.19 -5.97 -0.33
C MET A 1 -2.69 -5.67 -0.41
N SER A 2 -1.81 -6.59 0.02
CA SER A 2 -0.36 -6.53 -0.26
C SER A 2 0.02 -7.55 -1.31
N MET A 3 0.43 -7.08 -2.50
CA MET A 3 0.74 -7.96 -3.62
C MET A 3 1.95 -8.86 -3.33
N GLY A 4 3.04 -8.31 -2.78
CA GLY A 4 4.25 -9.08 -2.46
C GLY A 4 4.00 -10.20 -1.45
N HIS A 5 3.26 -9.91 -0.37
CA HIS A 5 2.92 -10.94 0.63
C HIS A 5 1.94 -11.98 0.08
N SER A 6 1.01 -11.59 -0.81
CA SER A 6 0.10 -12.55 -1.45
C SER A 6 0.89 -13.53 -2.33
N VAL A 7 1.89 -13.03 -3.07
CA VAL A 7 2.81 -13.87 -3.87
C VAL A 7 3.62 -14.81 -2.96
N ALA A 8 4.18 -14.30 -1.85
CA ALA A 8 4.94 -15.12 -0.91
C ALA A 8 4.08 -16.26 -0.31
N ALA A 9 2.87 -15.95 0.14
CA ALA A 9 1.95 -16.98 0.66
C ALA A 9 1.54 -18.00 -0.41
N LYS A 10 1.35 -17.57 -1.67
CA LYS A 10 1.03 -18.46 -2.79
C LYS A 10 2.19 -19.37 -3.18
N ALA A 11 3.43 -19.01 -2.85
CA ALA A 11 4.61 -19.82 -3.14
C ALA A 11 4.82 -20.98 -2.15
N ILE A 12 4.01 -21.08 -1.09
CA ILE A 12 4.05 -22.18 -0.13
C ILE A 12 3.36 -23.42 -0.70
N ASP A 13 4.01 -24.57 -0.59
CA ASP A 13 3.48 -25.85 -1.07
C ASP A 13 2.10 -26.16 -0.48
N GLY A 14 1.17 -26.59 -1.34
CA GLY A 14 -0.22 -26.88 -0.97
C GLY A 14 -1.16 -25.67 -0.99
N VAL A 15 -0.67 -24.48 -1.34
CA VAL A 15 -1.50 -23.28 -1.55
C VAL A 15 -1.84 -23.11 -3.04
N ARG A 16 -3.14 -23.18 -3.37
CA ARG A 16 -3.66 -22.94 -4.72
C ARG A 16 -3.73 -21.45 -5.05
N ASP A 17 -4.26 -20.65 -4.13
CA ASP A 17 -4.26 -19.19 -4.22
C ASP A 17 -4.17 -18.55 -2.84
N ALA A 18 -3.69 -17.31 -2.78
CA ALA A 18 -3.54 -16.59 -1.53
C ALA A 18 -3.80 -15.09 -1.67
N LEU A 19 -4.33 -14.52 -0.60
CA LEU A 19 -4.53 -13.09 -0.44
C LEU A 19 -4.01 -12.65 0.93
N SER A 20 -3.05 -11.74 0.93
CA SER A 20 -2.55 -11.10 2.15
C SER A 20 -3.05 -9.65 2.25
N MET A 21 -3.65 -9.33 3.40
CA MET A 21 -4.07 -7.99 3.76
C MET A 21 -3.17 -7.44 4.87
N THR A 22 -2.62 -6.25 4.63
CA THR A 22 -1.93 -5.47 5.66
C THR A 22 -2.93 -4.61 6.41
N ILE A 23 -3.03 -4.81 7.73
CA ILE A 23 -3.92 -4.06 8.62
C ILE A 23 -3.05 -3.15 9.51
N PRO A 24 -3.22 -1.81 9.45
CA PRO A 24 -2.48 -0.92 10.33
C PRO A 24 -2.99 -1.06 11.77
N LEU A 25 -2.06 -1.22 12.72
CA LEU A 25 -2.35 -1.19 14.15
C LEU A 25 -1.93 0.14 14.81
N GLY A 26 -1.33 1.04 14.03
CA GLY A 26 -0.75 2.31 14.50
C GLY A 26 0.77 2.22 14.69
N THR A 27 1.42 3.38 14.82
CA THR A 27 2.87 3.50 15.10
C THR A 27 3.80 2.69 14.18
N GLY A 28 3.40 2.50 12.92
CA GLY A 28 4.18 1.72 11.94
C GLY A 28 4.11 0.19 12.10
N VAL A 29 3.32 -0.30 13.07
CA VAL A 29 3.10 -1.74 13.30
C VAL A 29 1.92 -2.20 12.46
N HIS A 30 2.08 -3.37 11.85
CA HIS A 30 1.07 -3.97 10.99
C HIS A 30 0.74 -5.39 11.45
N ARG A 31 -0.52 -5.75 11.29
CA ARG A 31 -1.00 -7.13 11.35
C ARG A 31 -1.22 -7.63 9.93
N ARG A 32 -0.98 -8.92 9.70
CA ARG A 32 -1.27 -9.60 8.43
C ARG A 32 -2.45 -10.53 8.58
N MET A 33 -3.45 -10.34 7.74
CA MET A 33 -4.56 -11.30 7.57
C MET A 33 -4.34 -12.01 6.24
N VAL A 34 -4.04 -13.29 6.28
CA VAL A 34 -3.75 -14.12 5.10
C VAL A 34 -4.91 -15.08 4.89
N TYR A 35 -5.49 -15.05 3.70
CA TYR A 35 -6.53 -15.97 3.27
C TYR A 35 -5.92 -16.93 2.26
N VAL A 36 -6.07 -18.22 2.48
CA VAL A 36 -5.50 -19.26 1.61
C VAL A 36 -6.59 -20.19 1.09
N GLU A 37 -6.46 -20.52 -0.17
CA GLU A 37 -7.23 -21.55 -0.84
C GLU A 37 -6.26 -22.70 -1.09
N LEU A 38 -6.59 -23.88 -0.57
CA LEU A 38 -5.65 -25.01 -0.57
C LEU A 38 -5.83 -25.89 -1.81
N GLU A 39 -4.75 -26.55 -2.20
CA GLU A 39 -4.82 -27.66 -3.14
C GLU A 39 -5.56 -28.86 -2.52
N THR A 40 -6.14 -29.71 -3.37
CA THR A 40 -6.84 -30.92 -2.93
C THR A 40 -5.90 -31.83 -2.14
N GLY A 41 -6.24 -32.11 -0.88
CA GLY A 41 -5.46 -33.00 0.00
C GLY A 41 -4.34 -32.30 0.78
N ALA A 42 -4.13 -31.00 0.61
CA ALA A 42 -3.16 -30.25 1.41
C ALA A 42 -3.62 -30.12 2.87
N ASN A 43 -2.65 -30.18 3.81
CA ASN A 43 -2.92 -30.05 5.24
C ASN A 43 -2.80 -28.57 5.66
N PHE A 44 -3.93 -28.00 6.10
CA PHE A 44 -3.97 -26.59 6.52
C PHE A 44 -2.98 -26.25 7.62
N ALA A 45 -2.79 -27.10 8.64
CA ALA A 45 -1.90 -26.80 9.76
C ALA A 45 -0.42 -26.72 9.32
N GLN A 46 -0.01 -27.55 8.36
CA GLN A 46 1.34 -27.50 7.78
C GLN A 46 1.54 -26.23 6.97
N VAL A 47 0.56 -25.87 6.13
CA VAL A 47 0.57 -24.61 5.36
C VAL A 47 0.60 -23.40 6.28
N GLU A 48 -0.22 -23.41 7.34
CA GLU A 48 -0.27 -22.34 8.33
C GLU A 48 1.09 -22.13 9.00
N GLN A 49 1.73 -23.22 9.42
CA GLN A 49 3.05 -23.18 10.04
C GLN A 49 4.12 -22.69 9.06
N ALA A 50 4.10 -23.16 7.82
CA ALA A 50 5.05 -22.77 6.78
C ALA A 50 4.95 -21.27 6.47
N ILE A 51 3.73 -20.73 6.28
CA ILE A 51 3.52 -19.29 6.05
C ILE A 51 4.02 -18.48 7.24
N LYS A 52 3.70 -18.87 8.48
CA LYS A 52 4.17 -18.14 9.69
C LYS A 52 5.68 -18.16 9.87
N ALA A 53 6.36 -19.20 9.37
CA ALA A 53 7.81 -19.32 9.45
C ALA A 53 8.54 -18.53 8.35
N ASP A 54 7.87 -18.16 7.26
CA ASP A 54 8.47 -17.43 6.15
C ASP A 54 8.93 -16.02 6.58
N SER A 55 10.04 -15.56 6.00
CA SER A 55 10.64 -14.24 6.28
C SER A 55 9.70 -13.06 6.01
N TYR A 56 8.69 -13.21 5.14
CA TYR A 56 7.68 -12.19 4.87
C TYR A 56 6.64 -12.04 6.00
N PHE A 57 6.51 -13.02 6.89
CA PHE A 57 5.44 -13.06 7.90
C PHE A 57 5.94 -13.23 9.34
N SER A 58 7.10 -13.84 9.54
CA SER A 58 7.65 -14.20 10.86
C SER A 58 7.93 -13.01 11.79
N SER A 59 8.07 -11.79 11.25
CA SER A 59 8.27 -10.56 12.01
C SER A 59 6.97 -9.83 12.38
N ASP A 60 5.83 -10.24 11.83
CA ASP A 60 4.54 -9.57 11.99
C ASP A 60 3.49 -10.49 12.64
N GLU A 61 2.55 -9.90 13.38
CA GLU A 61 1.38 -10.63 13.85
C GLU A 61 0.57 -11.14 12.64
N THR A 62 0.59 -12.46 12.41
CA THR A 62 0.02 -13.06 11.19
C THR A 62 -1.07 -14.07 11.54
N HIS A 63 -2.28 -13.83 11.01
CA HIS A 63 -3.44 -14.73 11.11
C HIS A 63 -3.74 -15.33 9.75
N ILE A 64 -3.92 -16.64 9.69
CA ILE A 64 -4.15 -17.37 8.44
C ILE A 64 -5.53 -18.02 8.51
N LYS A 65 -6.32 -17.88 7.45
CA LYS A 65 -7.65 -18.46 7.32
C LYS A 65 -7.77 -19.21 6.01
N GLN A 66 -8.21 -20.46 6.09
CA GLN A 66 -8.62 -21.20 4.90
C GLN A 66 -9.98 -20.67 4.41
N VAL A 67 -10.10 -20.50 3.10
CA VAL A 67 -11.33 -20.05 2.43
C VAL A 67 -11.60 -20.88 1.19
N ASP A 68 -12.87 -20.94 0.78
CA ASP A 68 -13.28 -21.69 -0.41
C ASP A 68 -12.83 -21.02 -1.71
N SER A 69 -12.83 -19.68 -1.74
CA SER A 69 -12.40 -18.89 -2.89
C SER A 69 -11.74 -17.58 -2.45
N VAL A 70 -10.46 -17.43 -2.75
CA VAL A 70 -9.71 -16.18 -2.55
C VAL A 70 -10.25 -15.06 -3.45
N ASP A 71 -10.69 -15.38 -4.67
CA ASP A 71 -11.25 -14.43 -5.64
C ASP A 71 -12.45 -13.65 -5.06
N SER A 72 -13.29 -14.31 -4.26
CA SER A 72 -14.45 -13.68 -3.62
C SER A 72 -14.08 -12.59 -2.60
N LEU A 73 -12.82 -12.56 -2.14
CA LEU A 73 -12.30 -11.63 -1.14
C LEU A 73 -11.42 -10.54 -1.74
N LYS A 74 -11.21 -10.55 -3.07
CA LYS A 74 -10.33 -9.58 -3.74
C LYS A 74 -10.95 -8.19 -3.71
N ASP A 75 -10.47 -7.38 -2.78
CA ASP A 75 -10.65 -5.94 -2.77
C ASP A 75 -9.29 -5.24 -2.98
N VAL A 76 -9.24 -4.39 -4.01
CA VAL A 76 -8.09 -3.52 -4.31
C VAL A 76 -8.17 -2.17 -3.58
N GLY A 77 -9.17 -2.01 -2.71
CA GLY A 77 -9.23 -1.00 -1.67
C GLY A 77 -7.94 -0.97 -0.87
N HIS A 78 -7.43 0.24 -0.69
CA HIS A 78 -6.23 0.49 0.09
C HIS A 78 -6.27 1.88 0.71
N GLY A 79 -5.32 2.13 1.59
CA GLY A 79 -5.24 3.40 2.28
C GLY A 79 -3.90 3.60 2.92
N VAL A 80 -3.69 4.82 3.37
CA VAL A 80 -2.53 5.19 4.20
C VAL A 80 -3.05 6.05 5.34
N GLN A 81 -2.38 5.97 6.47
CA GLN A 81 -2.47 6.95 7.53
C GLN A 81 -1.04 7.34 7.91
N MET A 82 -0.70 8.61 7.71
CA MET A 82 0.57 9.18 8.12
C MET A 82 0.29 10.18 9.24
N THR A 83 0.97 10.01 10.36
CA THR A 83 0.87 10.89 11.52
C THR A 83 2.25 11.38 11.88
N HIS A 84 2.40 12.69 12.05
CA HIS A 84 3.62 13.30 12.55
C HIS A 84 3.28 14.23 13.71
N LYS A 85 3.83 13.93 14.89
CA LYS A 85 3.73 14.78 16.08
C LYS A 85 5.09 15.40 16.38
N GLY A 86 5.15 16.73 16.44
CA GLY A 86 6.42 17.46 16.56
C GLY A 86 6.30 18.79 17.28
N VAL A 87 7.30 19.64 17.04
CA VAL A 87 7.51 20.93 17.70
C VAL A 87 7.89 21.96 16.63
N SER A 88 7.21 23.11 16.64
CA SER A 88 7.61 24.29 15.84
C SER A 88 8.45 25.21 16.70
N GLY A 89 9.78 25.20 16.52
CA GLY A 89 10.70 25.96 17.38
C GLY A 89 10.63 25.48 18.84
N LYS A 90 9.98 26.24 19.71
CA LYS A 90 9.73 25.87 21.12
C LYS A 90 8.28 25.45 21.39
N THR A 91 7.40 25.53 20.39
CA THR A 91 5.96 25.29 20.57
C THR A 91 5.63 23.83 20.27
N HIS A 92 5.44 23.06 21.35
CA HIS A 92 5.16 21.63 21.29
C HIS A 92 3.75 21.29 20.76
N ASN A 93 3.51 20.00 20.55
CA ASN A 93 2.19 19.44 20.21
C ASN A 93 1.65 19.88 18.84
N GLN A 94 2.54 20.00 17.85
CA GLN A 94 2.14 20.12 16.45
C GLN A 94 1.77 18.73 15.95
N LEU A 95 0.54 18.53 15.49
CA LEU A 95 0.06 17.25 14.98
C LEU A 95 -0.35 17.42 13.53
N PHE A 96 0.29 16.67 12.64
CA PHE A 96 -0.06 16.58 11.23
C PHE A 96 -0.56 15.17 10.94
N GLU A 97 -1.66 15.08 10.20
CA GLU A 97 -2.26 13.83 9.78
C GLU A 97 -2.63 13.89 8.30
N TYR A 98 -2.35 12.79 7.59
CA TYR A 98 -2.73 12.59 6.22
C TYR A 98 -3.32 11.19 6.06
N ALA A 99 -4.50 11.10 5.45
CA ALA A 99 -5.20 9.84 5.26
C ALA A 99 -5.71 9.69 3.83
N MET A 100 -5.67 8.44 3.32
CA MET A 100 -6.28 8.08 2.04
C MET A 100 -7.14 6.83 2.22
N HIS A 101 -8.31 6.82 1.58
CA HIS A 101 -9.15 5.64 1.39
C HIS A 101 -9.50 5.55 -0.09
N ILE A 102 -8.86 4.65 -0.81
CA ILE A 102 -8.75 4.71 -2.27
C ILE A 102 -8.79 3.33 -2.91
N ASN A 103 -9.00 3.30 -4.22
CA ASN A 103 -8.69 2.15 -5.06
C ASN A 103 -7.22 2.24 -5.50
N ASN A 104 -6.40 1.27 -5.11
CA ASN A 104 -4.94 1.33 -5.27
C ASN A 104 -4.46 1.49 -6.73
N PRO A 105 -4.80 0.58 -7.66
CA PRO A 105 -4.35 0.70 -9.06
C PRO A 105 -4.92 1.94 -9.75
N ALA A 106 -6.15 2.36 -9.40
CA ALA A 106 -6.75 3.56 -9.99
C ALA A 106 -6.01 4.84 -9.59
N LEU A 107 -5.74 5.02 -8.29
CA LEU A 107 -4.98 6.18 -7.82
C LEU A 107 -3.55 6.18 -8.36
N THR A 108 -2.90 5.02 -8.36
CA THR A 108 -1.53 4.86 -8.91
C THR A 108 -1.51 5.31 -10.37
N SER A 109 -2.45 4.85 -11.19
CA SER A 109 -2.57 5.23 -12.60
C SER A 109 -2.79 6.73 -12.79
N GLN A 110 -3.68 7.34 -11.99
CA GLN A 110 -3.91 8.79 -12.03
C GLN A 110 -2.64 9.58 -11.70
N PHE A 111 -1.88 9.13 -10.70
CA PHE A 111 -0.62 9.78 -10.34
C PHE A 111 0.42 9.62 -11.46
N MET A 112 0.52 8.45 -12.11
CA MET A 112 1.41 8.24 -13.26
C MET A 112 1.08 9.18 -14.43
N VAL A 113 -0.20 9.39 -14.75
CA VAL A 113 -0.61 10.36 -15.79
C VAL A 113 -0.20 11.79 -15.40
N SER A 114 -0.30 12.13 -14.12
CA SER A 114 0.09 13.44 -13.60
C SER A 114 1.62 13.62 -13.61
N ALA A 115 2.37 12.56 -13.30
CA ALA A 115 3.82 12.54 -13.39
C ALA A 115 4.31 12.65 -14.85
N ALA A 116 3.64 11.99 -15.79
CA ALA A 116 3.91 12.13 -17.23
C ALA A 116 3.69 13.57 -17.71
N ARG A 117 2.70 14.29 -17.17
CA ARG A 117 2.53 15.72 -17.44
C ARG A 117 3.68 16.55 -16.87
N ALA A 118 4.06 16.28 -15.63
CA ALA A 118 5.14 17.00 -14.97
C ALA A 118 6.48 16.79 -15.66
N SER A 119 6.76 15.57 -16.15
CA SER A 119 8.02 15.24 -16.83
C SER A 119 8.24 16.05 -18.10
N MET A 120 7.17 16.47 -18.80
CA MET A 120 7.28 17.31 -20.00
C MET A 120 7.74 18.75 -19.69
N LYS A 121 7.75 19.15 -18.42
CA LYS A 121 8.18 20.48 -17.96
C LYS A 121 9.61 20.47 -17.40
N GLN A 122 10.19 19.28 -17.15
CA GLN A 122 11.51 19.17 -16.54
C GLN A 122 12.64 19.15 -17.58
N GLN A 123 13.85 19.50 -17.14
CA GLN A 123 15.05 19.31 -17.94
C GLN A 123 15.46 17.83 -17.97
N ALA A 124 16.36 17.44 -18.89
CA ALA A 124 16.84 16.06 -18.99
C ALA A 124 17.43 15.56 -17.66
N GLY A 125 16.93 14.42 -17.18
CA GLY A 125 17.31 13.84 -15.90
C GLY A 125 16.32 12.79 -15.43
N ALA A 126 16.56 12.24 -14.24
CA ALA A 126 15.63 11.37 -13.53
C ALA A 126 15.27 12.05 -12.21
N TYR A 127 13.98 12.06 -11.88
CA TYR A 127 13.44 12.80 -10.75
C TYR A 127 12.50 11.91 -9.93
N THR A 128 12.60 12.01 -8.61
CA THR A 128 11.60 11.53 -7.65
C THR A 128 10.55 12.61 -7.39
N VAL A 129 9.45 12.25 -6.72
CA VAL A 129 8.30 13.16 -6.49
C VAL A 129 8.69 14.42 -5.71
N ILE A 130 9.63 14.30 -4.76
CA ILE A 130 10.04 15.44 -3.92
C ILE A 130 10.88 16.48 -4.67
N GLU A 131 11.40 16.13 -5.85
CA GLU A 131 12.23 17.01 -6.68
C GLU A 131 11.39 17.83 -7.66
N ILE A 132 10.09 17.53 -7.80
CA ILE A 132 9.18 18.17 -8.76
C ILE A 132 8.20 19.07 -8.01
N PRO A 133 8.04 20.35 -8.41
CA PRO A 133 7.02 21.23 -7.85
C PRO A 133 5.60 20.62 -7.96
N PRO A 134 4.79 20.58 -6.89
CA PRO A 134 3.45 19.97 -6.93
C PRO A 134 2.53 20.52 -8.03
N VAL A 135 2.67 21.79 -8.38
CA VAL A 135 1.89 22.43 -9.44
C VAL A 135 2.16 21.83 -10.82
N ASP A 136 3.33 21.22 -11.05
CA ASP A 136 3.68 20.66 -12.35
C ASP A 136 2.87 19.42 -12.70
N PHE A 137 2.38 18.70 -11.68
CA PHE A 137 1.48 17.55 -11.83
C PHE A 137 0.09 17.95 -12.33
N LEU A 138 -0.31 19.22 -12.17
CA LEU A 138 -1.64 19.71 -12.54
C LEU A 138 -1.73 20.13 -14.01
N ALA A 139 -2.93 19.99 -14.58
CA ALA A 139 -3.24 20.51 -15.90
C ALA A 139 -3.67 21.98 -15.81
N GLY A 140 -3.19 22.80 -16.76
CA GLY A 140 -3.54 24.21 -16.87
C GLY A 140 -2.33 25.14 -16.76
N ASP A 141 -2.61 26.42 -16.92
CA ASP A 141 -1.63 27.49 -16.77
C ASP A 141 -1.36 27.80 -15.28
N LEU A 142 -0.10 28.14 -14.97
CA LEU A 142 0.35 28.40 -13.61
C LEU A 142 -0.43 29.55 -12.95
N THR A 143 -0.67 30.65 -13.65
CA THR A 143 -1.37 31.83 -13.12
C THR A 143 -2.80 31.47 -12.73
N THR A 144 -3.47 30.67 -13.57
CA THR A 144 -4.84 30.20 -13.33
C THR A 144 -4.90 29.25 -12.14
N LEU A 145 -3.92 28.35 -12.02
CA LEU A 145 -3.84 27.40 -10.92
C LEU A 145 -3.58 28.10 -9.58
N ILE A 146 -2.66 29.07 -9.55
CA ILE A 146 -2.38 29.88 -8.36
C ILE A 146 -3.65 30.61 -7.92
N ALA A 147 -4.31 31.35 -8.82
CA ALA A 147 -5.51 32.11 -8.50
C ALA A 147 -6.67 31.25 -7.97
N LYS A 148 -6.68 29.94 -8.28
CA LYS A 148 -7.75 29.02 -7.87
C LYS A 148 -7.43 28.25 -6.59
N LEU A 149 -6.17 27.95 -6.32
CA LEU A 149 -5.76 26.98 -5.29
C LEU A 149 -5.04 27.61 -4.09
N VAL A 150 -4.63 28.87 -4.18
CA VAL A 150 -3.94 29.65 -3.13
C VAL A 150 -4.75 30.90 -2.82
#